data_AF-A0A924G0D8-F1
#
_entry.id   AF-A0A924G0D8-F1
#
_cell.length_a   1.000
_cell.length_b   1.000
_cell.length_c   1.000
_cell.angle_alpha   90.00
_cell.angle_beta   90.00
_cell.angle_gamma   90.00
#
_symmetry.space_group_name_H-M   'P 1'
#
loop_
_entity.id
_entity.type
_entity.pdbx_description
1 polymer ?
#
loop_
_entity_poly.entity_id
_entity_poly.type
_entity_poly.pdbx_seq_one_letter_code
_entity_poly.pdbx_strand_id
1 'polypeptide(L)'
;MRSFLAAAAIFIAFGAAPGQARDYPWCERTSFNGFNPSCSFTSYQQCMATVSGQRGDCILNPRLAFDQQNRRRARDRQDNGWNLNR
;
A
#
# COMPACT_ATOMS: atom_id res chain seq x y z
N MET A 1 -54.79 28.69 1.03
CA MET A 1 -53.35 29.00 0.89
C MET A 1 -52.61 27.66 0.76
N ARG A 2 -52.27 27.24 -0.45
CA ARG A 2 -51.64 25.93 -0.76
C ARG A 2 -50.28 26.20 -1.39
N SER A 3 -49.17 26.12 -0.65
CA SER A 3 -47.81 26.39 -1.15
C SER A 3 -46.80 26.18 -0.02
N PHE A 4 -45.69 25.45 -0.07
CA PHE A 4 -45.10 24.47 -0.99
C PHE A 4 -44.09 23.68 -0.12
N LEU A 5 -44.20 22.35 -0.04
CA LEU A 5 -43.13 21.52 0.54
C LEU A 5 -42.08 21.30 -0.55
N ALA A 6 -41.01 22.10 -0.54
CA ALA A 6 -39.87 21.92 -1.43
C ALA A 6 -38.99 20.77 -0.89
N ALA A 7 -39.12 19.58 -1.48
CA ALA A 7 -38.20 18.47 -1.25
C ALA A 7 -36.97 18.65 -2.15
N ALA A 8 -35.82 19.00 -1.57
CA ALA A 8 -34.56 19.01 -2.28
C ALA A 8 -33.97 17.59 -2.31
N ALA A 9 -34.11 16.89 -3.43
CA ALA A 9 -33.43 15.63 -3.67
C ALA A 9 -31.97 15.90 -4.08
N ILE A 10 -31.03 15.66 -3.18
CA ILE A 10 -29.60 15.71 -3.48
C ILE A 10 -29.21 14.35 -4.08
N PHE A 11 -28.98 14.31 -5.39
CA PHE A 11 -28.39 13.15 -6.05
C PHE A 11 -26.86 13.21 -5.89
N ILE A 12 -26.29 12.33 -5.06
CA ILE A 12 -24.84 12.14 -5.00
C ILE A 12 -24.46 11.10 -6.06
N ALA A 13 -23.92 11.57 -7.18
CA ALA A 13 -23.31 10.70 -8.18
C ALA A 13 -21.89 10.32 -7.71
N PHE A 14 -21.72 9.10 -7.19
CA PHE A 14 -20.40 8.55 -6.93
C PHE A 14 -19.83 7.98 -8.24
N GLY A 15 -18.85 8.66 -8.83
CA GLY A 15 -18.07 8.13 -9.93
C GLY A 15 -17.11 7.03 -9.44
N ALA A 16 -17.25 5.82 -9.96
CA ALA A 16 -16.29 4.75 -9.71
C ALA A 16 -15.03 5.01 -10.56
N ALA A 17 -13.95 5.46 -9.91
CA ALA A 17 -12.64 5.49 -10.55
C ALA A 17 -12.10 4.05 -10.69
N PRO A 18 -11.39 3.70 -11.78
CA PRO A 18 -10.73 2.41 -11.88
C PRO A 18 -9.75 2.25 -10.72
N GLY A 19 -9.87 1.15 -9.97
CA GLY A 19 -8.96 0.83 -8.88
C GLY A 19 -7.55 0.60 -9.40
N GLN A 20 -6.68 1.59 -9.24
CA GLN A 20 -5.27 1.44 -9.56
C GLN A 20 -4.62 0.58 -8.48
N ALA A 21 -4.02 -0.54 -8.86
CA ALA A 21 -3.18 -1.33 -7.97
C ALA A 21 -1.92 -0.51 -7.65
N ARG A 22 -1.95 0.21 -6.53
CA ARG A 22 -0.83 1.01 -6.07
C ARG A 22 0.00 0.19 -5.10
N ASP A 23 1.29 0.06 -5.36
CA ASP A 23 2.21 -0.54 -4.42
C ASP A 23 2.47 0.42 -3.25
N TYR A 24 1.87 0.11 -2.11
CA TYR A 24 2.11 0.83 -0.86
C TYR A 24 3.36 0.29 -0.17
N PRO A 25 4.25 1.15 0.35
CA PRO A 25 5.50 0.71 0.96
C PRO A 25 5.35 0.01 2.30
N TRP A 26 4.24 0.22 3.01
CA TRP A 26 4.02 -0.31 4.36
C TRP A 26 2.77 -1.18 4.42
N CYS A 27 2.90 -2.28 5.15
CA CYS A 27 1.82 -3.26 5.35
C CYS A 27 1.60 -3.53 6.85
N GLU A 28 0.34 -3.66 7.23
CA GLU A 28 -0.05 -4.11 8.56
C GLU A 28 0.06 -5.63 8.66
N ARG A 29 0.59 -6.10 9.79
CA ARG A 29 0.68 -7.50 10.15
C ARG A 29 0.14 -7.66 11.56
N THR A 30 -1.08 -8.15 11.65
CA THR A 30 -1.72 -8.50 12.91
C THR A 30 -1.82 -10.01 13.04
N SER A 31 -2.16 -10.52 14.23
CA SER A 31 -2.45 -11.94 14.42
C SER A 31 -3.63 -12.44 13.57
N PHE A 32 -4.54 -11.55 13.18
CA PHE A 32 -5.70 -11.87 12.33
C PHE A 32 -5.31 -12.04 10.86
N ASN A 33 -4.33 -11.26 10.39
CA ASN A 33 -3.94 -11.21 8.98
C ASN A 33 -2.85 -12.28 8.66
N GLY A 34 -2.28 -12.91 9.69
CA GLY A 34 -1.37 -14.06 9.57
C GLY A 34 -0.21 -13.81 8.61
N PHE A 35 -0.13 -14.65 7.56
CA PHE A 35 0.92 -14.60 6.53
C PHE A 35 0.62 -13.65 5.36
N ASN A 36 -0.57 -13.04 5.30
CA ASN A 36 -0.95 -12.15 4.20
C ASN A 36 -1.17 -10.71 4.74
N PRO A 37 -0.09 -9.93 4.92
CA PRO A 37 -0.18 -8.58 5.45
C PRO A 37 -0.91 -7.65 4.48
N SER A 38 -1.74 -6.74 5.01
CA SER A 38 -2.49 -5.79 4.18
C SER A 38 -1.63 -4.56 3.88
N CYS A 39 -1.33 -4.30 2.61
CA CYS A 39 -0.45 -3.21 2.18
C CYS A 39 -1.26 -2.01 1.66
N SER A 40 -1.54 -1.05 2.54
CA SER A 40 -2.38 0.12 2.21
C SER A 40 -1.80 1.46 2.71
N PHE A 41 -0.56 1.47 3.22
CA PHE A 41 -0.01 2.62 3.94
C PHE A 41 1.18 3.24 3.23
N THR A 42 1.18 4.57 3.18
CA THR A 42 2.26 5.35 2.54
C THR A 42 3.41 5.64 3.49
N SER A 43 3.17 5.57 4.80
CA SER A 43 4.19 5.77 5.85
C SER A 43 4.04 4.76 6.99
N TYR A 44 5.15 4.50 7.67
CA TYR A 44 5.18 3.64 8.86
C TYR A 44 4.27 4.19 9.97
N GLN A 45 4.25 5.51 10.16
CA GLN A 45 3.42 6.17 11.17
C GLN A 45 1.92 5.98 10.89
N GLN A 46 1.51 6.07 9.62
CA GLN A 46 0.12 5.82 9.22
C GLN A 46 -0.27 4.36 9.52
N CYS A 47 0.60 3.40 9.20
CA CYS A 47 0.39 2.00 9.53
C CYS A 47 0.30 1.78 11.05
N MET A 48 1.25 2.33 11.82
CA MET A 48 1.30 2.19 13.27
C MET A 48 0.08 2.78 13.96
N ALA A 49 -0.43 3.91 13.48
CA ALA A 49 -1.67 4.48 13.97
C ALA A 49 -2.85 3.51 13.77
N THR A 50 -2.91 2.79 12.66
CA THR A 50 -3.97 1.80 12.38
C THR A 50 -3.84 0.52 13.20
N VAL A 51 -2.63 0.00 13.39
CA VAL A 51 -2.41 -1.23 14.17
C VAL A 51 -2.34 -0.98 15.69
N SER A 52 -2.28 0.28 16.11
CA SER A 52 -2.31 0.64 17.53
C SER A 52 -3.57 0.07 18.20
N GLY A 53 -3.38 -0.69 19.28
CA GLY A 53 -4.48 -1.40 19.98
C GLY A 53 -4.84 -2.78 19.42
N GLN A 54 -4.38 -3.17 18.22
CA GLN A 54 -4.69 -4.46 17.59
C GLN A 54 -3.61 -5.54 17.77
N ARG A 55 -2.61 -5.29 18.65
CA ARG A 55 -1.39 -6.13 18.79
C ARG A 55 -0.76 -6.48 17.43
N GLY A 56 -0.70 -5.50 16.54
CA GLY A 56 -0.08 -5.63 15.22
C GLY A 56 1.29 -4.97 15.14
N ASP A 57 1.96 -5.24 14.03
CA ASP A 57 3.23 -4.66 13.65
C ASP A 57 3.17 -4.19 12.19
N CYS A 58 4.09 -3.31 11.82
CA CYS A 58 4.16 -2.71 10.50
C CYS A 58 5.45 -3.15 9.81
N ILE A 59 5.33 -3.70 8.61
CA ILE A 59 6.47 -4.18 7.82
C ILE A 59 6.54 -3.49 6.47
N LEU A 60 7.73 -3.49 5.89
CA LEU A 60 7.91 -3.14 4.49
C LEU A 60 7.15 -4.11 3.60
N ASN A 61 6.58 -3.59 2.53
CA ASN A 61 5.91 -4.39 1.52
C ASN A 61 6.88 -5.43 0.94
N PRO A 62 6.61 -6.74 1.13
CA PRO A 62 7.50 -7.78 0.66
C PRO A 62 7.76 -7.69 -0.84
N ARG A 63 6.75 -7.31 -1.65
CA ARG A 63 6.91 -7.16 -3.11
C ARG A 63 8.01 -6.16 -3.45
N LEU A 64 7.95 -4.99 -2.81
CA LEU A 64 8.95 -3.94 -3.01
C LEU A 64 10.33 -4.34 -2.47
N ALA A 65 10.37 -5.03 -1.33
CA ALA A 65 11.63 -5.51 -0.75
C ALA A 65 12.34 -6.52 -1.67
N PHE A 66 11.59 -7.46 -2.26
CA PHE A 66 12.11 -8.43 -3.22
C PHE A 66 12.60 -7.75 -4.51
N ASP A 67 11.87 -6.77 -5.03
CA ASP A 67 12.29 -6.01 -6.21
C ASP A 67 13.60 -5.27 -5.99
N GLN A 68 13.76 -4.63 -4.82
CA GLN A 68 15.01 -3.97 -4.45
C GLN A 68 16.17 -4.97 -4.37
N GLN A 69 15.95 -6.14 -3.77
CA GLN A 69 16.96 -7.19 -3.70
C GLN A 69 17.38 -7.67 -5.09
N ASN A 70 16.41 -7.87 -6.00
CA ASN A 70 16.70 -8.31 -7.36
C ASN A 70 17.53 -7.26 -8.12
N ARG A 71 17.19 -5.97 -7.98
CA ARG A 71 17.96 -4.86 -8.56
C ARG A 71 19.39 -4.81 -8.02
N ARG A 72 19.59 -5.00 -6.72
CA ARG A 72 20.93 -5.07 -6.11
C ARG A 72 21.75 -6.23 -6.69
N ARG A 73 21.18 -7.43 -6.72
CA ARG A 73 21.82 -8.62 -7.31
C ARG A 73 22.19 -8.42 -8.78
N ALA A 74 21.32 -7.78 -9.55
CA ALA A 74 21.60 -7.47 -10.96
C ALA A 74 22.78 -6.49 -11.11
N ARG A 75 22.84 -5.45 -10.27
CA ARG A 75 23.99 -4.53 -10.22
C ARG A 75 25.28 -5.25 -9.84
N ASP A 76 25.26 -6.08 -8.80
CA ASP A 76 26.47 -6.81 -8.36
C ASP A 76 26.98 -7.75 -9.46
N ARG A 77 26.09 -8.42 -10.20
CA ARG A 77 26.48 -9.25 -11.35
C ARG A 77 27.15 -8.41 -12.44
N GLN A 78 26.63 -7.23 -12.73
CA GLN A 78 27.19 -6.35 -13.76
C GLN A 78 28.59 -5.86 -13.37
N ASP A 79 28.79 -5.46 -12.11
CA ASP A 79 30.09 -5.00 -11.61
C ASP A 79 31.16 -6.11 -11.65
N ASN A 80 30.81 -7.31 -11.17
CA ASN A 80 31.68 -8.47 -11.24
C ASN A 80 32.01 -8.86 -12.70
N GLY A 81 31.08 -8.72 -13.63
CA GLY A 81 31.31 -8.96 -15.06
C GLY A 81 32.31 -7.98 -15.69
N TRP A 82 32.29 -6.71 -15.27
CA TRP A 82 33.29 -5.73 -15.69
C TRP A 82 34.67 -6.00 -15.10
N ASN A 83 34.74 -6.48 -13.87
CA ASN A 83 36.01 -6.79 -13.20
C ASN A 83 36.68 -8.05 -13.80
N LEU A 84 35.90 -9.08 -14.14
CA LEU A 84 36.41 -10.33 -14.74
C LEU A 84 36.96 -10.16 -16.17
N ASN A 85 36.72 -9.03 -16.83
CA ASN A 85 37.09 -8.79 -18.23
C ASN A 85 38.21 -7.76 -18.39
N ARG A 86 38.95 -7.47 -17.31
CA ARG A 86 40.12 -6.58 -17.24
C ARG A 86 41.36 -7.38 -16.85
#